data_AF-A0A7Y5A4M2-F1
#
_entry.id   AF-A0A7Y5A4M2-F1
#
_cell.length_a   1.000
_cell.length_b   1.000
_cell.length_c   1.000
_cell.angle_alpha   90.00
_cell.angle_beta   90.00
_cell.angle_gamma   90.00
#
_symmetry.space_group_name_H-M   'P 1'
#
loop_
_entity.id
_entity.type
_entity.pdbx_description
1 polymer ?
#
loop_
_entity_poly.entity_id
_entity_poly.type
_entity_poly.pdbx_seq_one_letter_code
_entity_poly.pdbx_strand_id
1 'polypeptide(L)'
;MKNKSLINREISWLHFNDRVLQEAKDETNPLLERLRFIGIYSNNRDEFFRVRVASLKRLHELHKNHVYESDEDNPVKILKIIRKMISDQETGYVEIFNVIKTKLQEEGIFFINNKQLTDDQGKIIEEYFIEHVHSHLFPIMLNSLSEVQNIRDNSIYLLVHLKSSDSNIKENFSLVKVPSYRLSRFYIFNLGNNKYNILFLDDVIRYNLDKVFSPFGYDSFDSYSIKFTRDAELDIDQDISRSFTEIMSESLKQRKKGTPVRFIYDKKMPEEVLNKLLDKFKFSKNDMLIAGSSYQNFRDFISFPKIGNKQLWDIHQPPMPHPAIPVKHSIFGIIRKKDVLLHFPYHSFTHIIDLLREASLDPKVRSIKMTLYRAARDSSVVNALVNAARNGKEVTVFLELQARFDEEANIHWAEKLSEEGVQVLKMIPGFKVHCKLISIRRKEDKKDVYFSNISTGNVNESTATIYADHSLLTANQEIGIEVERVFQQLKNPYTPLIFK
;
A
#
# COMPACT_ATOMS: atom_id res chain seq x y z
N MET A 1 12.11 -42.94 6.29
CA MET A 1 12.62 -41.58 6.04
C MET A 1 11.51 -40.60 6.43
N LYS A 2 11.67 -39.83 7.50
CA LYS A 2 10.64 -38.88 7.96
C LYS A 2 10.41 -37.83 6.88
N ASN A 3 9.17 -37.73 6.40
CA ASN A 3 8.67 -36.68 5.51
C ASN A 3 9.23 -35.33 5.96
N LYS A 4 9.92 -34.61 5.07
CA LYS A 4 10.09 -33.16 5.24
C LYS A 4 8.68 -32.56 5.18
N SER A 5 8.09 -32.31 6.36
CA SER A 5 6.85 -31.56 6.53
C SER A 5 7.05 -30.20 5.85
N LEU A 6 6.15 -29.89 4.90
CA LEU A 6 6.14 -28.61 4.23
C LEU A 6 5.62 -27.57 5.23
N ILE A 7 6.30 -26.42 5.35
CA ILE A 7 5.83 -25.35 6.23
C ILE A 7 4.61 -24.69 5.58
N ASN A 8 3.53 -24.53 6.35
CA ASN A 8 2.34 -23.82 5.91
C ASN A 8 2.70 -22.41 5.40
N ARG A 9 2.14 -22.01 4.25
CA ARG A 9 2.47 -20.75 3.57
C ARG A 9 2.23 -19.50 4.43
N GLU A 10 1.24 -19.52 5.32
CA GLU A 10 0.90 -18.36 6.18
C GLU A 10 1.85 -18.24 7.35
N ILE A 11 2.30 -19.37 7.90
CA ILE A 11 3.36 -19.44 8.91
C ILE A 11 4.69 -18.98 8.30
N SER A 12 5.02 -19.46 7.09
CA SER A 12 6.19 -19.01 6.35
C SER A 12 6.18 -17.50 6.08
N TRP A 13 5.01 -16.93 5.73
CA TRP A 13 4.86 -15.49 5.56
C TRP A 13 5.11 -14.71 6.87
N LEU A 14 4.66 -15.23 8.03
CA LEU A 14 4.95 -14.58 9.32
C LEU A 14 6.44 -14.60 9.65
N HIS A 15 7.18 -15.65 9.27
CA HIS A 15 8.64 -15.68 9.40
C HIS A 15 9.32 -14.69 8.44
N PHE A 16 8.81 -14.52 7.22
CA PHE A 16 9.27 -13.47 6.32
C PHE A 16 9.08 -12.07 6.95
N ASN A 17 7.91 -11.78 7.51
CA ASN A 17 7.69 -10.48 8.12
C ASN A 17 8.51 -10.31 9.41
N ASP A 18 8.81 -11.40 10.13
CA ASP A 18 9.78 -11.36 11.24
C ASP A 18 11.18 -10.96 10.78
N ARG A 19 11.62 -11.42 9.59
CA ARG A 19 12.89 -10.93 9.00
C ARG A 19 12.87 -9.43 8.72
N VAL A 20 11.74 -8.85 8.33
CA VAL A 20 11.59 -7.38 8.22
C VAL A 20 11.76 -6.70 9.58
N LEU A 21 11.23 -7.30 10.64
CA LEU A 21 11.41 -6.78 12.01
C LEU A 21 12.87 -6.88 12.47
N GLN A 22 13.61 -7.88 12.00
CA GLN A 22 15.04 -8.02 12.29
C GLN A 22 15.86 -6.86 11.70
N GLU A 23 15.48 -6.29 10.55
CA GLU A 23 16.11 -5.07 10.01
C GLU A 23 15.90 -3.83 10.91
N ALA A 24 14.77 -3.76 11.62
CA ALA A 24 14.56 -2.73 12.65
C ALA A 24 15.38 -2.97 13.92
N LYS A 25 15.71 -4.24 14.20
CA LYS A 25 16.55 -4.63 15.34
C LYS A 25 18.04 -4.41 15.06
N ASP A 26 18.47 -4.60 13.82
CA ASP A 26 19.87 -4.49 13.41
C ASP A 26 20.42 -3.08 13.69
N GLU A 27 21.50 -3.01 14.46
CA GLU A 27 22.11 -1.75 14.86
C GLU A 27 23.08 -1.19 13.82
N THR A 28 23.42 -1.98 12.79
CA THR A 28 24.20 -1.53 11.64
C THR A 28 23.37 -0.65 10.70
N ASN A 29 22.04 -0.77 10.76
CA ASN A 29 21.11 0.10 10.04
C ASN A 29 20.98 1.47 10.74
N PRO A 30 20.94 2.58 9.98
CA PRO A 30 20.67 3.91 10.54
C PRO A 30 19.35 3.98 11.30
N LEU A 31 19.30 4.82 12.34
CA LEU A 31 18.20 4.81 13.31
C LEU A 31 16.81 5.11 12.72
N LEU A 32 16.72 6.04 11.77
CA LEU A 32 15.48 6.34 11.06
C LEU A 32 15.12 5.25 10.04
N GLU A 33 16.09 4.51 9.49
CA GLU A 33 15.78 3.35 8.64
C GLU A 33 15.19 2.21 9.47
N ARG A 34 15.72 1.99 10.68
CA ARG A 34 15.13 1.03 11.63
C ARG A 34 13.69 1.39 11.98
N LEU A 35 13.39 2.68 12.16
CA LEU A 35 12.03 3.18 12.38
C LEU A 35 11.14 2.98 11.15
N ARG A 36 11.67 3.15 9.93
CA ARG A 36 10.96 2.84 8.69
C ARG A 36 10.67 1.35 8.56
N PHE A 37 11.59 0.46 8.94
CA PHE A 37 11.35 -0.98 8.96
C PHE A 37 10.25 -1.39 9.94
N ILE A 38 10.11 -0.72 11.09
CA ILE A 38 8.92 -0.84 11.95
C ILE A 38 7.64 -0.51 11.17
N GLY A 39 7.68 0.57 10.38
CA GLY A 39 6.57 0.94 9.50
C GLY A 39 6.27 -0.12 8.44
N ILE A 40 7.29 -0.63 7.75
CA ILE A 40 7.15 -1.69 6.73
C ILE A 40 6.55 -2.95 7.35
N TYR A 41 7.08 -3.39 8.50
CA TYR A 41 6.56 -4.53 9.27
C TYR A 41 5.08 -4.34 9.59
N SER A 42 4.69 -3.16 10.10
CA SER A 42 3.31 -2.83 10.43
C SER A 42 2.40 -2.83 9.18
N ASN A 43 2.87 -2.30 8.05
CA ASN A 43 2.10 -2.26 6.81
C ASN A 43 1.87 -3.66 6.24
N ASN A 44 2.93 -4.47 6.17
CA ASN A 44 2.85 -5.87 5.74
C ASN A 44 1.88 -6.65 6.61
N ARG A 45 1.94 -6.45 7.93
CA ARG A 45 1.03 -7.11 8.88
C ARG A 45 -0.42 -6.72 8.62
N ASP A 46 -0.71 -5.45 8.34
CA ASP A 46 -2.06 -5.03 7.96
C ASP A 46 -2.55 -5.76 6.70
N GLU A 47 -1.70 -5.90 5.68
CA GLU A 47 -2.04 -6.67 4.47
C GLU A 47 -2.29 -8.15 4.76
N PHE A 48 -1.46 -8.77 5.61
CA PHE A 48 -1.63 -10.16 6.04
C PHE A 48 -3.00 -10.40 6.66
N PHE A 49 -3.46 -9.50 7.53
CA PHE A 49 -4.80 -9.59 8.11
C PHE A 49 -5.90 -9.43 7.05
N ARG A 50 -5.78 -8.42 6.19
CA ARG A 50 -6.78 -8.09 5.17
C ARG A 50 -6.97 -9.18 4.13
N VAL A 51 -5.91 -9.91 3.80
CA VAL A 51 -5.90 -10.90 2.72
C VAL A 51 -5.86 -12.32 3.28
N ARG A 52 -4.78 -12.68 3.97
CA ARG A 52 -4.48 -14.08 4.31
C ARG A 52 -5.33 -14.58 5.48
N VAL A 53 -5.42 -13.80 6.56
CA VAL A 53 -6.28 -14.15 7.71
C VAL A 53 -7.75 -14.14 7.30
N ALA A 54 -8.18 -13.16 6.51
CA ALA A 54 -9.53 -13.11 5.96
C ALA A 54 -9.86 -14.38 5.15
N SER A 55 -8.94 -14.81 4.26
CA SER A 55 -9.08 -16.04 3.47
C SER A 55 -9.22 -17.29 4.34
N LEU A 56 -8.38 -17.42 5.38
CA LEU A 56 -8.49 -18.53 6.33
C LEU A 56 -9.81 -18.52 7.10
N LYS A 57 -10.33 -17.35 7.48
CA LYS A 57 -11.64 -17.24 8.15
C LYS A 57 -12.78 -17.63 7.21
N ARG A 58 -12.74 -17.22 5.92
CA ARG A 58 -13.72 -17.65 4.92
C ARG A 58 -13.70 -19.17 4.72
N LEU A 59 -12.51 -19.76 4.58
CA LEU A 59 -12.35 -21.22 4.49
C LEU A 59 -12.92 -21.93 5.72
N HIS A 60 -12.65 -21.41 6.92
CA HIS A 60 -13.23 -21.96 8.15
C HIS A 60 -14.76 -21.92 8.13
N GLU A 61 -15.37 -20.81 7.72
CA GLU A 61 -16.83 -20.64 7.66
C GLU A 61 -17.49 -21.57 6.62
N LEU A 62 -16.88 -21.72 5.43
CA LEU A 62 -17.38 -22.59 4.36
C LEU A 62 -17.28 -24.08 4.71
N HIS A 63 -16.25 -24.47 5.46
CA HIS A 63 -15.93 -25.86 5.76
C HIS A 63 -16.18 -26.22 7.23
N LYS A 64 -17.17 -25.59 7.88
CA LYS A 64 -17.52 -25.84 9.30
C LYS A 64 -17.73 -27.31 9.67
N ASN A 65 -18.13 -28.14 8.70
CA ASN A 65 -18.41 -29.58 8.89
C ASN A 65 -17.39 -30.50 8.18
N HIS A 66 -16.28 -29.96 7.67
CA HIS A 66 -15.28 -30.75 6.95
C HIS A 66 -14.25 -31.36 7.91
N VAL A 67 -13.93 -32.65 7.72
CA VAL A 67 -12.85 -33.32 8.44
C VAL A 67 -11.58 -33.17 7.60
N TYR A 68 -10.63 -32.38 8.07
CA TYR A 68 -9.34 -32.23 7.41
C TYR A 68 -8.47 -33.46 7.66
N GLU A 69 -7.87 -34.01 6.60
CA GLU A 69 -7.01 -35.21 6.65
C GLU A 69 -5.70 -34.94 7.41
N SER A 70 -5.27 -33.69 7.49
CA SER A 70 -4.07 -33.26 8.21
C SER A 70 -4.34 -32.06 9.11
N ASP A 71 -3.61 -31.99 10.22
CA ASP A 71 -3.61 -30.83 11.11
C ASP A 71 -2.95 -29.59 10.46
N GLU A 72 -2.09 -29.81 9.47
CA GLU A 72 -1.36 -28.77 8.74
C GLU A 72 -2.26 -27.99 7.76
N ASP A 73 -3.42 -28.55 7.39
CA ASP A 73 -4.41 -27.95 6.50
C ASP A 73 -5.63 -27.38 7.24
N ASN A 74 -5.76 -27.63 8.54
CA ASN A 74 -6.92 -27.20 9.33
C ASN A 74 -6.86 -25.67 9.60
N PRO A 75 -7.77 -24.85 9.03
CA PRO A 75 -7.74 -23.39 9.17
C PRO A 75 -7.84 -22.92 10.63
N VAL A 76 -8.55 -23.66 11.49
CA VAL A 76 -8.69 -23.32 12.91
C VAL A 76 -7.37 -23.45 13.65
N LYS A 77 -6.64 -24.55 13.40
CA LYS A 77 -5.32 -24.79 13.99
C LYS A 77 -4.31 -23.77 13.48
N ILE A 78 -4.32 -23.48 12.18
CA ILE A 78 -3.46 -22.45 11.57
C ILE A 78 -3.75 -21.07 12.18
N LEU A 79 -5.02 -20.67 12.29
CA LEU A 79 -5.40 -19.40 12.91
C LEU A 79 -4.95 -19.30 14.38
N LYS A 80 -4.98 -20.41 15.14
CA LYS A 80 -4.46 -20.45 16.52
C LYS A 80 -2.94 -20.26 16.55
N ILE A 81 -2.20 -20.90 15.65
CA ILE A 81 -0.74 -20.72 15.52
C ILE A 81 -0.41 -19.27 15.14
N ILE A 82 -1.11 -18.73 14.13
CA ILE A 82 -0.97 -17.33 13.71
C ILE A 82 -1.18 -16.37 14.88
N ARG A 83 -2.25 -16.55 15.66
CA ARG A 83 -2.52 -15.71 16.84
C ARG A 83 -1.37 -15.72 17.83
N LYS A 84 -0.82 -16.91 18.13
CA LYS A 84 0.32 -17.04 19.04
C LYS A 84 1.56 -16.34 18.49
N MET A 85 1.94 -16.63 17.24
CA MET A 85 3.11 -16.00 16.60
C MET A 85 3.01 -14.48 16.55
N ILE A 86 1.83 -13.94 16.21
CA ILE A 86 1.61 -12.49 16.18
C ILE A 86 1.71 -11.88 17.57
N SER A 87 1.21 -12.56 18.61
CA SER A 87 1.35 -12.11 20.00
C SER A 87 2.81 -12.06 20.45
N ASP A 88 3.60 -13.09 20.09
CA ASP A 88 5.02 -13.16 20.42
C ASP A 88 5.80 -12.05 19.68
N GLN A 89 5.51 -11.85 18.38
CA GLN A 89 6.12 -10.80 17.57
C GLN A 89 5.72 -9.39 18.04
N GLU A 90 4.51 -9.17 18.52
CA GLU A 90 4.08 -7.86 19.07
C GLU A 90 4.94 -7.46 20.28
N THR A 91 5.32 -8.42 21.11
CA THR A 91 6.19 -8.16 22.27
C THR A 91 7.57 -7.68 21.81
N GLY A 92 8.22 -8.42 20.90
CA GLY A 92 9.52 -8.03 20.35
C GLY A 92 9.46 -6.71 19.57
N TYR A 93 8.36 -6.45 18.88
CA TYR A 93 8.10 -5.20 18.18
C TYR A 93 8.06 -4.00 19.13
N VAL A 94 7.35 -4.09 20.27
CA VAL A 94 7.29 -3.02 21.27
C VAL A 94 8.66 -2.77 21.90
N GLU A 95 9.41 -3.82 22.19
CA GLU A 95 10.78 -3.72 22.71
C GLU A 95 11.71 -2.99 21.74
N ILE A 96 11.72 -3.38 20.46
CA ILE A 96 12.54 -2.74 19.42
C ILE A 96 12.17 -1.27 19.28
N PHE A 97 10.87 -0.94 19.26
CA PHE A 97 10.42 0.45 19.17
C PHE A 97 10.89 1.28 20.37
N ASN A 98 10.81 0.74 21.59
CA ASN A 98 11.28 1.44 22.78
C ASN A 98 12.80 1.67 22.75
N VAL A 99 13.59 0.69 22.29
CA VAL A 99 15.03 0.86 22.11
C VAL A 99 15.34 1.97 21.09
N ILE A 100 14.66 1.96 19.94
CA ILE A 100 14.83 3.01 18.92
C ILE A 100 14.44 4.38 19.49
N LYS A 101 13.33 4.46 20.24
CA LYS A 101 12.89 5.69 20.89
C LYS A 101 13.95 6.22 21.86
N THR A 102 14.55 5.38 22.70
CA THR A 102 15.62 5.79 23.62
C THR A 102 16.85 6.30 22.86
N LYS A 103 17.31 5.58 21.83
CA LYS A 103 18.43 6.03 20.99
C LYS A 103 18.14 7.35 20.27
N LEU A 104 16.90 7.59 19.85
CA LEU A 104 16.51 8.86 19.24
C LEU A 104 16.60 10.01 20.25
N GLN A 105 16.29 9.77 21.53
CA GLN A 105 16.43 10.77 22.58
C GLN A 105 17.89 11.16 22.81
N GLU A 106 18.82 10.20 22.74
CA GLU A 106 20.27 10.45 22.80
C GLU A 106 20.74 11.36 21.64
N GLU A 107 20.11 11.23 20.47
CA GLU A 107 20.31 12.07 19.29
C GLU A 107 19.51 13.38 19.30
N GLY A 108 18.86 13.72 20.42
CA GLY A 108 18.10 14.97 20.60
C GLY A 108 16.69 14.95 19.99
N ILE A 109 16.17 13.78 19.61
CA ILE A 109 14.84 13.60 19.00
C ILE A 109 13.90 12.95 20.01
N PHE A 110 12.88 13.67 20.46
CA PHE A 110 11.97 13.25 21.52
C PHE A 110 10.54 13.07 21.00
N PHE A 111 9.96 11.89 21.21
CA PHE A 111 8.51 11.72 21.07
C PHE A 111 7.80 12.18 22.35
N ILE A 112 7.03 13.25 22.23
CA ILE A 112 6.22 13.81 23.31
C ILE A 112 4.73 13.55 23.04
N ASN A 113 3.90 13.67 24.08
CA ASN A 113 2.44 13.57 23.98
C ASN A 113 1.75 14.88 24.36
N ASN A 114 0.42 14.92 24.23
CA ASN A 114 -0.40 16.10 24.52
C ASN A 114 -0.30 16.61 25.98
N LYS A 115 0.13 15.77 26.93
CA LYS A 115 0.31 16.15 28.35
C LYS A 115 1.72 16.66 28.66
N GLN A 116 2.63 16.61 27.68
CA GLN A 116 4.04 17.01 27.81
C GLN A 116 4.35 18.30 27.05
N LEU A 117 3.34 18.95 26.47
CA LEU A 117 3.49 20.23 25.80
C LEU A 117 3.73 21.33 26.83
N THR A 118 4.69 22.21 26.54
CA THR A 118 4.81 23.50 27.23
C THR A 118 3.69 24.45 26.78
N ASP A 119 3.41 25.51 27.54
CA ASP A 119 2.35 26.47 27.21
C ASP A 119 2.54 27.09 25.81
N ASP A 120 3.78 27.41 25.44
CA ASP A 120 4.10 27.98 24.12
C ASP A 120 3.92 26.95 23.00
N GLN A 121 4.34 25.70 23.22
CA GLN A 121 4.08 24.61 22.27
C GLN A 121 2.58 24.32 22.14
N GLY A 122 1.82 24.44 23.24
CA GLY A 122 0.37 24.30 23.26
C GLY A 122 -0.31 25.30 22.32
N LYS A 123 0.05 26.58 22.42
CA LYS A 123 -0.46 27.65 21.53
C LYS A 123 -0.15 27.38 20.06
N ILE A 124 1.07 26.96 19.75
CA ILE A 124 1.47 26.62 18.37
C ILE A 124 0.63 25.46 17.81
N ILE A 125 0.42 24.42 18.63
CA ILE A 125 -0.39 23.25 18.22
C ILE A 125 -1.85 23.62 18.06
N GLU A 126 -2.34 24.51 18.89
CA GLU A 126 -3.68 25.06 18.83
C GLU A 126 -3.93 25.83 17.53
N GLU A 127 -3.00 26.72 17.15
CA GLU A 127 -3.03 27.44 15.87
C GLU A 127 -2.97 26.47 14.69
N TYR A 128 -2.01 25.55 14.70
CA TYR A 128 -1.89 24.52 13.67
C TYR A 128 -3.17 23.68 13.54
N PHE A 129 -3.79 23.34 14.67
CA PHE A 129 -5.04 22.61 14.69
C PHE A 129 -6.16 23.38 13.99
N ILE A 130 -6.36 24.65 14.34
CA ILE A 130 -7.42 25.49 13.76
C ILE A 130 -7.21 25.65 12.25
N GLU A 131 -5.99 25.98 11.82
CA GLU A 131 -5.69 26.31 10.43
C GLU A 131 -5.69 25.07 9.51
N HIS A 132 -5.16 23.95 9.99
CA HIS A 132 -4.85 22.80 9.13
C HIS A 132 -5.65 21.55 9.46
N VAL A 133 -5.91 21.26 10.74
CA VAL A 133 -6.48 19.97 11.18
C VAL A 133 -8.00 20.02 11.27
N HIS A 134 -8.55 21.08 11.85
CA HIS A 134 -9.96 21.20 12.20
C HIS A 134 -10.89 21.02 11.00
N SER A 135 -10.57 21.61 9.86
CA SER A 135 -11.32 21.48 8.59
C SER A 135 -11.41 20.06 8.04
N HIS A 136 -10.59 19.14 8.56
CA HIS A 136 -10.57 17.73 8.19
C HIS A 136 -11.26 16.81 9.20
N LEU A 137 -11.68 17.34 10.35
CA LEU A 137 -12.34 16.56 11.40
C LEU A 137 -13.84 16.58 11.22
N PHE A 138 -14.40 15.39 11.03
CA PHE A 138 -15.84 15.16 11.01
C PHE A 138 -16.17 14.11 12.08
N PRO A 139 -16.38 14.54 13.34
CA PRO A 139 -16.74 13.65 14.43
C PRO A 139 -18.05 12.91 14.14
N ILE A 140 -18.11 11.64 14.52
CA ILE A 140 -19.30 10.80 14.32
C ILE A 140 -19.80 10.38 15.69
N MET A 141 -20.96 10.92 16.09
CA MET A 141 -21.61 10.54 17.34
C MET A 141 -22.00 9.06 17.31
N LEU A 142 -21.57 8.31 18.32
CA LEU A 142 -21.74 6.87 18.35
C LEU A 142 -23.23 6.50 18.37
N ASN A 143 -24.08 7.22 19.11
CA ASN A 143 -25.52 6.94 19.17
C ASN A 143 -26.21 7.13 17.80
N SER A 144 -25.77 8.09 17.00
CA SER A 144 -26.32 8.38 15.66
C SER A 144 -25.80 7.43 14.57
N LEU A 145 -24.78 6.62 14.86
CA LEU A 145 -24.23 5.65 13.93
C LEU A 145 -25.21 4.47 13.79
N SER A 146 -26.05 4.53 12.75
CA SER A 146 -27.02 3.49 12.39
C SER A 146 -26.37 2.27 11.75
N GLU A 147 -25.32 2.47 10.94
CA GLU A 147 -24.61 1.39 10.24
C GLU A 147 -23.09 1.50 10.35
N VAL A 148 -22.47 0.40 10.78
CA VAL A 148 -21.02 0.18 10.88
C VAL A 148 -20.31 0.31 9.52
N GLN A 149 -21.05 0.18 8.42
CA GLN A 149 -20.53 0.18 7.05
C GLN A 149 -19.91 1.51 6.62
N ASN A 150 -20.15 2.59 7.37
CA ASN A 150 -19.61 3.94 7.09
C ASN A 150 -18.23 4.22 7.71
N ILE A 151 -17.70 3.32 8.55
CA ILE A 151 -16.34 3.44 9.08
C ILE A 151 -15.34 2.92 8.05
N ARG A 152 -14.34 3.75 7.72
CA ARG A 152 -13.33 3.41 6.72
C ARG A 152 -12.35 2.38 7.27
N ASP A 153 -12.09 1.36 6.47
CA ASP A 153 -11.04 0.37 6.74
C ASP A 153 -9.67 1.04 6.87
N ASN A 154 -8.79 0.46 7.70
CA ASN A 154 -7.40 0.84 7.86
C ASN A 154 -7.14 2.33 8.18
N SER A 155 -8.14 2.98 8.80
CA SER A 155 -8.05 4.32 9.36
C SER A 155 -7.99 4.25 10.88
N ILE A 156 -7.36 5.25 11.48
CA ILE A 156 -7.26 5.39 12.93
C ILE A 156 -8.42 6.27 13.37
N TYR A 157 -9.10 5.83 14.42
CA TYR A 157 -10.15 6.59 15.07
C TYR A 157 -9.79 6.81 16.52
N LEU A 158 -10.08 8.00 17.02
CA LEU A 158 -10.14 8.27 18.44
C LEU A 158 -11.59 8.11 18.87
N LEU A 159 -11.85 7.13 19.72
CA LEU A 159 -13.08 7.08 20.48
C LEU A 159 -12.97 8.07 21.63
N VAL A 160 -13.80 9.11 21.59
CA VAL A 160 -13.85 10.15 22.60
C VAL A 160 -15.07 9.93 23.47
N HIS A 161 -14.86 9.76 24.78
CA HIS A 161 -15.90 9.80 25.80
C HIS A 161 -16.14 11.26 26.17
N LEU A 162 -17.31 11.76 25.80
CA LEU A 162 -17.76 13.12 26.03
C LEU A 162 -18.48 13.19 27.38
N LYS A 163 -17.96 14.02 28.28
CA LYS A 163 -18.52 14.28 29.61
C LYS A 163 -18.78 15.77 29.77
N SER A 164 -19.76 16.11 30.59
CA SER A 164 -20.11 17.48 30.92
C SER A 164 -20.24 17.62 32.44
N SER A 165 -19.80 18.76 32.97
CA SER A 165 -20.09 19.14 34.36
C SER A 165 -21.56 19.51 34.56
N ASP A 166 -22.29 19.84 33.49
CA ASP A 166 -23.75 20.06 33.55
C ASP A 166 -24.49 18.71 33.57
N SER A 167 -25.10 18.41 34.72
CA SER A 167 -25.91 17.21 34.95
C SER A 167 -27.07 17.01 33.95
N ASN A 168 -27.51 18.05 33.25
CA ASN A 168 -28.55 17.94 32.22
C ASN A 168 -28.02 17.36 30.91
N ILE A 169 -26.71 17.41 30.68
CA ILE A 169 -26.07 16.90 29.47
C ILE A 169 -25.59 15.48 29.76
N LYS A 170 -26.21 14.51 29.09
CA LYS A 170 -25.82 13.10 29.22
C LYS A 170 -24.46 12.85 28.59
N GLU A 171 -23.67 11.99 29.22
CA GLU A 171 -22.44 11.48 28.64
C GLU A 171 -22.70 10.79 27.29
N ASN A 172 -21.73 10.92 26.38
CA ASN A 172 -21.85 10.37 25.04
C ASN A 172 -20.49 9.91 24.51
N PHE A 173 -20.51 9.24 23.36
CA PHE A 173 -19.29 8.82 22.67
C PHE A 173 -19.27 9.37 21.26
N SER A 174 -18.08 9.76 20.80
CA SER A 174 -17.85 10.20 19.42
C SER A 174 -16.63 9.51 18.84
N LEU A 175 -16.65 9.25 17.54
CA LEU A 175 -15.52 8.75 16.78
C LEU A 175 -14.93 9.89 15.96
N VAL A 176 -13.68 10.23 16.25
CA VAL A 176 -12.92 11.24 15.49
C VAL A 176 -11.91 10.51 14.63
N LYS A 177 -12.07 10.58 13.31
CA LYS A 177 -11.12 9.97 12.37
C LYS A 177 -9.85 10.81 12.30
N VAL A 178 -8.68 10.20 12.48
CA VAL A 178 -7.40 10.91 12.33
C VAL A 178 -7.07 11.07 10.83
N PRO A 179 -6.84 12.31 10.32
CA PRO A 179 -6.73 12.56 8.88
C PRO A 179 -5.30 12.35 8.32
N SER A 180 -4.64 11.25 8.67
CA SER A 180 -3.27 10.94 8.20
C SER A 180 -3.15 10.63 6.69
N TYR A 181 -4.26 10.64 5.96
CA TYR A 181 -4.31 10.50 4.50
C TYR A 181 -4.13 11.84 3.76
N ARG A 182 -4.25 12.96 4.48
CA ARG A 182 -4.10 14.33 3.94
C ARG A 182 -2.99 15.10 4.65
N LEU A 183 -2.82 14.84 5.94
CA LEU A 183 -1.84 15.53 6.78
C LEU A 183 -0.74 14.55 7.20
N SER A 184 0.46 15.08 7.44
CA SER A 184 1.54 14.31 8.06
C SER A 184 1.05 13.74 9.40
N ARG A 185 1.38 12.46 9.64
CA ARG A 185 1.12 11.80 10.93
C ARG A 185 1.94 12.43 12.07
N PHE A 186 3.05 13.09 11.74
CA PHE A 186 4.00 13.65 12.69
C PHE A 186 4.04 15.16 12.54
N TYR A 187 3.76 15.88 13.61
CA TYR A 187 4.09 17.29 13.76
C TYR A 187 5.46 17.40 14.43
N ILE A 188 6.33 18.26 13.89
CA ILE A 188 7.72 18.39 14.36
C ILE A 188 7.94 19.80 14.85
N PHE A 189 8.30 19.93 16.13
CA PHE A 189 8.91 21.14 16.66
C PHE A 189 10.41 21.06 16.45
N ASN A 190 10.97 22.05 15.76
CA ASN A 190 12.42 22.26 15.72
C ASN A 190 12.79 23.23 16.84
N LEU A 191 13.47 22.72 17.86
CA LEU A 191 13.87 23.50 19.05
C LEU A 191 15.25 24.16 18.87
N GLY A 192 15.86 24.05 17.68
CA GLY A 192 17.23 24.46 17.43
C GLY A 192 18.26 23.48 17.98
N ASN A 193 19.54 23.68 17.65
CA ASN A 193 20.66 22.86 18.12
C ASN A 193 20.46 21.34 17.90
N ASN A 194 19.88 20.94 16.77
CA ASN A 194 19.52 19.55 16.45
C ASN A 194 18.57 18.87 17.45
N LYS A 195 17.79 19.65 18.21
CA LYS A 195 16.75 19.11 19.09
C LYS A 195 15.38 19.19 18.46
N TYR A 196 14.63 18.09 18.54
CA TYR A 196 13.32 17.97 17.92
C TYR A 196 12.33 17.34 18.89
N ASN A 197 11.14 17.93 19.00
CA ASN A 197 10.00 17.24 19.62
C ASN A 197 9.05 16.79 18.52
N ILE A 198 8.64 15.53 18.57
CA ILE A 198 7.69 14.93 17.65
C ILE A 198 6.39 14.69 18.41
N LEU A 199 5.31 15.22 17.86
CA LEU A 199 3.97 15.00 18.34
C LEU A 199 3.17 14.24 17.29
N PHE A 200 2.48 13.19 17.68
CA PHE A 200 1.57 12.50 16.77
C PHE A 200 0.34 13.35 16.49
N LEU A 201 -0.22 13.24 15.28
CA LEU A 201 -1.45 13.92 14.91
C LEU A 201 -2.64 13.54 15.82
N ASP A 202 -2.63 12.34 16.40
CA ASP A 202 -3.60 11.94 17.43
C ASP A 202 -3.54 12.88 18.62
N ASP A 203 -2.33 13.20 19.09
CA ASP A 203 -2.13 14.05 20.26
C ASP A 203 -2.46 15.51 19.97
N VAL A 204 -2.21 15.98 18.74
CA VAL A 204 -2.71 17.28 18.25
C VAL A 204 -4.24 17.34 18.39
N ILE A 205 -4.93 16.27 17.98
CA ILE A 205 -6.41 16.20 18.10
C ILE A 205 -6.82 16.08 19.56
N ARG A 206 -6.16 15.22 20.37
CA ARG A 206 -6.46 15.02 21.80
C ARG A 206 -6.32 16.30 22.60
N TYR A 207 -5.32 17.13 22.28
CA TYR A 207 -5.08 18.41 22.93
C TYR A 207 -6.21 19.41 22.66
N ASN A 208 -6.85 19.35 21.49
CA ASN A 208 -7.85 20.31 21.02
C ASN A 208 -9.29 19.74 20.99
N LEU A 209 -9.61 18.73 21.80
CA LEU A 209 -10.95 18.12 21.82
C LEU A 209 -12.02 19.08 22.34
N ASP A 210 -11.65 19.97 23.27
CA ASP A 210 -12.47 21.07 23.76
C ASP A 210 -13.00 21.92 22.61
N LYS A 211 -12.14 22.33 21.67
CA LYS A 211 -12.55 23.16 20.52
C LYS A 211 -13.57 22.49 19.62
N VAL A 212 -13.55 21.16 19.56
CA VAL A 212 -14.48 20.38 18.74
C VAL A 212 -15.82 20.20 19.44
N PHE A 213 -15.82 19.98 20.76
CA PHE A 213 -17.00 19.51 21.48
C PHE A 213 -17.60 20.51 22.49
N SER A 214 -16.87 21.55 22.90
CA SER A 214 -17.37 22.60 23.80
C SER A 214 -18.56 23.38 23.25
N PRO A 215 -18.72 23.61 21.92
CA PRO A 215 -19.97 24.18 21.39
C PRO A 215 -21.23 23.35 21.71
N PHE A 216 -21.09 22.09 22.11
CA PHE A 216 -22.18 21.20 22.50
C PHE A 216 -22.30 21.01 24.03
N GLY A 217 -21.54 21.77 24.82
CA GLY A 217 -21.60 21.77 26.29
C GLY A 217 -20.78 20.68 26.99
N TYR A 218 -19.90 19.98 26.27
CA TYR A 218 -18.95 19.04 26.87
C TYR A 218 -17.65 19.75 27.28
N ASP A 219 -17.10 19.37 28.42
CA ASP A 219 -15.91 20.02 29.03
C ASP A 219 -14.85 19.03 29.51
N SER A 220 -15.13 17.73 29.47
CA SER A 220 -14.21 16.68 29.89
C SER A 220 -14.19 15.53 28.89
N PHE A 221 -12.98 15.07 28.55
CA PHE A 221 -12.76 14.16 27.44
C PHE A 221 -11.75 13.07 27.81
N ASP A 222 -12.20 11.81 27.76
CA ASP A 222 -11.29 10.68 27.64
C ASP A 222 -11.22 10.23 26.18
N SER A 223 -10.05 9.81 25.72
CA SER A 223 -9.90 9.37 24.33
C SER A 223 -9.09 8.09 24.23
N TYR A 224 -9.50 7.21 23.34
CA TYR A 224 -8.91 5.89 23.15
C TYR A 224 -8.73 5.62 21.66
N SER A 225 -7.54 5.23 21.26
CA SER A 225 -7.29 4.91 19.85
C SER A 225 -7.90 3.56 19.51
N ILE A 226 -8.57 3.48 18.37
CA ILE A 226 -9.09 2.24 17.79
C ILE A 226 -8.75 2.15 16.30
N LYS A 227 -8.58 0.92 15.81
CA LYS A 227 -8.35 0.62 14.40
C LYS A 227 -9.09 -0.65 14.02
N PHE A 228 -9.77 -0.58 12.88
CA PHE A 228 -10.46 -1.71 12.28
C PHE A 228 -9.68 -2.24 11.09
N THR A 229 -9.76 -3.56 10.87
CA THR A 229 -9.27 -4.19 9.66
C THR A 229 -10.32 -5.15 9.12
N ARG A 230 -10.73 -4.91 7.87
CA ARG A 230 -11.73 -5.72 7.18
C ARG A 230 -11.09 -6.54 6.07
N ASP A 231 -11.81 -7.58 5.69
CA ASP A 231 -11.53 -8.37 4.50
C ASP A 231 -11.46 -7.47 3.26
N ALA A 232 -10.41 -7.67 2.46
CA ALA A 232 -10.15 -6.90 1.25
C ALA A 232 -10.45 -7.66 -0.04
N GLU A 233 -10.85 -8.93 0.03
CA GLU A 233 -11.19 -9.69 -1.17
C GLU A 233 -12.51 -9.19 -1.76
N LEU A 234 -12.49 -8.99 -3.09
CA LEU A 234 -13.60 -8.54 -3.90
C LEU A 234 -13.87 -9.64 -4.93
N ASP A 235 -15.08 -10.19 -4.94
CA ASP A 235 -15.57 -10.98 -6.07
C ASP A 235 -16.12 -9.98 -7.10
N ILE A 236 -15.22 -9.33 -7.83
CA ILE A 236 -15.63 -8.48 -8.96
C ILE A 236 -16.12 -9.41 -10.07
N ASP A 237 -17.36 -9.19 -10.51
CA ASP A 237 -17.96 -9.93 -11.61
C ASP A 237 -17.11 -9.80 -12.88
N GLN A 238 -16.85 -10.92 -13.57
CA GLN A 238 -15.88 -10.99 -14.67
C GLN A 238 -16.50 -10.68 -16.04
N ASP A 239 -17.67 -10.05 -16.06
CA ASP A 239 -18.40 -9.77 -17.28
C ASP A 239 -17.70 -8.68 -18.13
N ILE A 240 -17.18 -9.10 -19.29
CA ILE A 240 -16.45 -8.28 -20.26
C ILE A 240 -17.32 -7.14 -20.82
N SER A 241 -18.65 -7.31 -20.80
CA SER A 241 -19.62 -6.34 -21.31
C SER A 241 -19.76 -5.09 -20.44
N ARG A 242 -19.31 -5.13 -19.18
CA ARG A 242 -19.42 -4.00 -18.26
C ARG A 242 -18.50 -2.84 -18.62
N SER A 243 -19.00 -1.64 -18.35
CA SER A 243 -18.23 -0.39 -18.44
C SER A 243 -17.22 -0.28 -17.29
N PHE A 244 -16.17 0.53 -17.46
CA PHE A 244 -15.17 0.73 -16.40
C PHE A 244 -15.77 1.36 -15.13
N THR A 245 -16.77 2.23 -15.28
CA THR A 245 -17.49 2.89 -14.18
C THR A 245 -18.35 1.93 -13.37
N GLU A 246 -18.98 0.95 -14.02
CA GLU A 246 -19.74 -0.12 -13.34
C GLU A 246 -18.84 -0.97 -12.44
N ILE A 247 -17.69 -1.39 -12.97
CA ILE A 247 -16.68 -2.18 -12.24
C ILE A 247 -16.17 -1.39 -11.01
N MET A 248 -15.95 -0.09 -11.15
CA MET A 248 -15.54 0.79 -10.04
C MET A 248 -16.61 0.86 -8.94
N SER A 249 -17.87 1.08 -9.32
CA SER A 249 -18.97 1.23 -8.36
C SER A 249 -19.18 -0.04 -7.53
N GLU A 250 -19.09 -1.21 -8.17
CA GLU A 250 -19.25 -2.50 -7.50
C GLU A 250 -18.08 -2.81 -6.54
N SER A 251 -16.84 -2.61 -7.00
CA SER A 251 -15.64 -2.82 -6.16
C SER A 251 -15.67 -1.95 -4.90
N LEU A 252 -16.08 -0.68 -5.00
CA LEU A 252 -16.24 0.23 -3.85
C LEU A 252 -17.35 -0.23 -2.90
N LYS A 253 -18.47 -0.74 -3.41
CA LYS A 253 -19.59 -1.25 -2.61
C LYS A 253 -19.21 -2.52 -1.84
N GLN A 254 -18.53 -3.46 -2.49
CA GLN A 254 -18.10 -4.71 -1.84
C GLN A 254 -17.06 -4.45 -0.74
N ARG A 255 -16.10 -3.51 -0.92
CA ARG A 255 -15.14 -3.13 0.13
C ARG A 255 -15.81 -2.64 1.43
N LYS A 256 -16.93 -1.93 1.32
CA LYS A 256 -17.67 -1.46 2.50
C LYS A 256 -18.34 -2.61 3.28
N LYS A 257 -18.63 -3.73 2.60
CA LYS A 257 -19.31 -4.92 3.14
C LYS A 257 -18.36 -6.00 3.69
N GLY A 258 -17.05 -5.87 3.51
CA GLY A 258 -16.07 -6.87 3.97
C GLY A 258 -16.23 -7.21 5.46
N THR A 259 -16.09 -8.50 5.79
CA THR A 259 -16.25 -8.97 7.17
C THR A 259 -15.11 -8.44 8.05
N PRO A 260 -15.39 -8.10 9.33
CA PRO A 260 -14.35 -7.70 10.26
C PRO A 260 -13.37 -8.85 10.53
N VAL A 261 -12.07 -8.56 10.48
CA VAL A 261 -11.02 -9.57 10.70
C VAL A 261 -10.29 -9.30 12.01
N ARG A 262 -9.97 -8.03 12.28
CA ARG A 262 -9.17 -7.60 13.43
C ARG A 262 -9.66 -6.27 13.97
N PHE A 263 -9.69 -6.16 15.29
CA PHE A 263 -9.95 -4.92 16.03
C PHE A 263 -8.79 -4.64 16.97
N ILE A 264 -8.16 -3.48 16.81
CA ILE A 264 -7.07 -3.03 17.68
C ILE A 264 -7.60 -1.86 18.50
N TYR A 265 -7.39 -1.90 19.80
CA TYR A 265 -7.85 -0.87 20.73
C TYR A 265 -6.76 -0.51 21.74
N ASP A 266 -6.83 0.71 22.28
CA ASP A 266 -5.97 1.15 23.37
C ASP A 266 -6.22 0.30 24.63
N LYS A 267 -5.17 -0.32 25.18
CA LYS A 267 -5.25 -1.14 26.39
C LYS A 267 -5.83 -0.40 27.61
N LYS A 268 -5.77 0.94 27.63
CA LYS A 268 -6.36 1.77 28.69
C LYS A 268 -7.87 1.94 28.57
N MET A 269 -8.48 1.48 27.48
CA MET A 269 -9.93 1.54 27.29
C MET A 269 -10.65 0.72 28.37
N PRO A 270 -11.64 1.29 29.07
CA PRO A 270 -12.46 0.54 30.02
C PRO A 270 -13.19 -0.62 29.33
N GLU A 271 -13.27 -1.77 30.01
CA GLU A 271 -13.87 -2.99 29.46
C GLU A 271 -15.35 -2.79 29.08
N GLU A 272 -16.09 -2.01 29.86
CA GLU A 272 -17.48 -1.65 29.57
C GLU A 272 -17.63 -0.90 28.24
N VAL A 273 -16.69 0.02 27.96
CA VAL A 273 -16.68 0.80 26.70
C VAL A 273 -16.31 -0.12 25.55
N LEU A 274 -15.32 -1.00 25.73
CA LEU A 274 -14.94 -2.00 24.74
C LEU A 274 -16.13 -2.90 24.37
N ASN A 275 -16.83 -3.47 25.35
CA ASN A 275 -17.97 -4.36 25.10
C ASN A 275 -19.08 -3.65 24.33
N LYS A 276 -19.42 -2.40 24.70
CA LYS A 276 -20.38 -1.57 23.95
C LYS A 276 -19.99 -1.39 22.48
N LEU A 277 -18.70 -1.19 22.19
CA LEU A 277 -18.21 -1.08 20.81
C LEU A 277 -18.28 -2.42 20.08
N LEU A 278 -17.84 -3.52 20.72
CA LEU A 278 -17.86 -4.85 20.10
C LEU A 278 -19.27 -5.25 19.71
N ASP A 279 -20.24 -5.03 20.59
CA ASP A 279 -21.66 -5.29 20.32
C ASP A 279 -22.17 -4.43 19.16
N LYS A 280 -21.90 -3.11 19.21
CA LYS A 280 -22.33 -2.18 18.18
C LYS A 280 -21.71 -2.49 16.82
N PHE A 281 -20.46 -2.93 16.79
CA PHE A 281 -19.73 -3.27 15.57
C PHE A 281 -19.90 -4.73 15.14
N LYS A 282 -20.67 -5.53 15.89
CA LYS A 282 -20.92 -6.95 15.65
C LYS A 282 -19.62 -7.76 15.53
N PHE A 283 -18.61 -7.40 16.33
CA PHE A 283 -17.41 -8.22 16.46
C PHE A 283 -17.74 -9.45 17.30
N SER A 284 -17.39 -10.62 16.79
CA SER A 284 -17.53 -11.89 17.49
C SER A 284 -16.30 -12.18 18.36
N LYS A 285 -16.43 -13.06 19.35
CA LYS A 285 -15.29 -13.60 20.11
C LYS A 285 -14.28 -14.37 19.23
N ASN A 286 -14.70 -14.77 18.03
CA ASN A 286 -13.83 -15.42 17.05
C ASN A 286 -13.01 -14.41 16.23
N ASP A 287 -13.30 -13.11 16.33
CA ASP A 287 -12.49 -12.07 15.71
C ASP A 287 -11.22 -11.80 16.52
N MET A 288 -10.17 -11.33 15.84
CA MET A 288 -8.91 -11.07 16.52
C MET A 288 -8.95 -9.70 17.20
N LEU A 289 -9.10 -9.71 18.52
CA LEU A 289 -9.00 -8.52 19.37
C LEU A 289 -7.55 -8.35 19.84
N ILE A 290 -6.99 -7.16 19.66
CA ILE A 290 -5.62 -6.84 20.07
C ILE A 290 -5.64 -5.60 20.95
N ALA A 291 -5.26 -5.76 22.21
CA ALA A 291 -4.99 -4.63 23.11
C ALA A 291 -3.60 -4.08 22.79
N GLY A 292 -3.56 -2.89 22.18
CA GLY A 292 -2.32 -2.23 21.76
C GLY A 292 -2.04 -0.94 22.54
N SER A 293 -1.03 -0.20 22.05
CA SER A 293 -0.64 1.08 22.64
C SER A 293 -1.66 2.20 22.33
N SER A 294 -1.51 3.36 22.97
CA SER A 294 -2.33 4.55 22.67
C SER A 294 -2.10 5.13 21.27
N TYR A 295 -1.00 4.73 20.61
CA TYR A 295 -0.72 5.04 19.22
C TYR A 295 -0.92 3.77 18.38
N GLN A 296 -1.68 3.92 17.30
CA GLN A 296 -1.94 2.85 16.36
C GLN A 296 -1.35 3.21 14.99
N ASN A 297 -1.31 2.21 14.10
CA ASN A 297 -0.93 2.37 12.70
C ASN A 297 0.51 2.86 12.48
N PHE A 298 1.48 2.07 12.91
CA PHE A 298 2.90 2.41 12.75
C PHE A 298 3.38 2.37 11.30
N ARG A 299 2.56 1.92 10.33
CA ARG A 299 2.88 2.06 8.89
C ARG A 299 3.27 3.48 8.51
N ASP A 300 2.75 4.49 9.22
CA ASP A 300 3.01 5.89 8.92
C ASP A 300 4.51 6.24 9.14
N PHE A 301 5.26 5.41 9.88
CA PHE A 301 6.71 5.51 10.00
C PHE A 301 7.48 5.19 8.71
N ILE A 302 6.87 4.55 7.70
CA ILE A 302 7.50 4.38 6.38
C ILE A 302 7.87 5.75 5.79
N SER A 303 7.00 6.73 5.96
CA SER A 303 7.18 8.10 5.51
C SER A 303 7.76 9.01 6.59
N PHE A 304 8.41 8.46 7.62
CA PHE A 304 8.96 9.28 8.71
C PHE A 304 9.97 10.31 8.16
N PRO A 305 9.84 11.59 8.54
CA PRO A 305 10.67 12.66 8.01
C PRO A 305 12.13 12.50 8.41
N LYS A 306 13.03 12.90 7.51
CA LYS A 306 14.48 12.91 7.76
C LYS A 306 14.82 14.14 8.61
N ILE A 307 15.01 13.94 9.91
CA ILE A 307 15.34 14.98 10.89
C ILE A 307 16.59 14.62 11.68
N GLY A 308 17.32 15.62 12.17
CA GLY A 308 18.58 15.42 12.88
C GLY A 308 19.78 15.24 11.93
N ASN A 309 20.78 14.49 12.39
CA ASN A 309 22.03 14.30 11.65
C ASN A 309 21.84 13.35 10.45
N LYS A 310 22.55 13.60 9.34
CA LYS A 310 22.50 12.78 8.12
C LYS A 310 22.85 11.31 8.34
N GLN A 311 23.61 11.00 9.39
CA GLN A 311 23.95 9.62 9.77
C GLN A 311 22.75 8.80 10.26
N LEU A 312 21.62 9.45 10.60
CA LEU A 312 20.43 8.77 11.11
C LEU A 312 19.60 8.12 10.01
N TRP A 313 19.87 8.37 8.73
CA TRP A 313 19.17 7.76 7.61
C TRP A 313 20.15 7.35 6.51
N ASP A 314 19.72 6.44 5.64
CA ASP A 314 20.55 5.99 4.54
C ASP A 314 20.62 7.05 3.42
N ILE A 315 21.83 7.23 2.88
CA ILE A 315 22.07 8.07 1.72
C ILE A 315 21.98 7.15 0.51
N HIS A 316 20.75 6.93 0.03
CA HIS A 316 20.53 6.19 -1.19
C HIS A 316 21.32 6.80 -2.34
N GLN A 317 22.15 5.97 -2.99
CA GLN A 317 22.85 6.36 -4.19
C GLN A 317 21.82 6.62 -5.30
N PRO A 318 21.93 7.72 -6.05
CA PRO A 318 21.03 7.96 -7.16
C PRO A 318 21.20 6.84 -8.21
N PRO A 319 20.11 6.41 -8.88
CA PRO A 319 20.21 5.43 -9.96
C PRO A 319 21.18 5.89 -11.05
N MET A 320 22.08 5.01 -11.46
CA MET A 320 23.13 5.29 -12.44
C MET A 320 22.63 5.06 -13.88
N PRO A 321 23.08 5.85 -14.86
CA PRO A 321 22.86 5.51 -16.25
C PRO A 321 23.62 4.22 -16.61
N HIS A 322 23.05 3.37 -17.46
CA HIS A 322 23.73 2.17 -17.94
C HIS A 322 24.84 2.60 -18.92
N PRO A 323 26.10 2.15 -18.77
CA PRO A 323 27.22 2.65 -19.57
C PRO A 323 27.09 2.38 -21.08
N ALA A 324 26.38 1.31 -21.45
CA ALA A 324 26.07 1.02 -22.85
C ALA A 324 24.97 1.90 -23.47
N ILE A 325 24.26 2.70 -22.66
CA ILE A 325 23.21 3.61 -23.12
C ILE A 325 23.64 5.06 -22.83
N PRO A 326 24.54 5.62 -23.65
CA PRO A 326 24.94 7.02 -23.54
C PRO A 326 23.78 7.96 -23.89
N VAL A 327 23.76 9.12 -23.25
CA VAL A 327 22.75 10.17 -23.49
C VAL A 327 22.82 10.63 -24.95
N LYS A 328 21.65 10.92 -25.56
CA LYS A 328 21.49 11.39 -26.96
C LYS A 328 21.77 10.36 -28.06
N HIS A 329 21.91 9.09 -27.73
CA HIS A 329 22.00 8.02 -28.72
C HIS A 329 20.66 7.27 -28.85
N SER A 330 20.39 6.77 -30.06
CA SER A 330 19.25 5.88 -30.32
C SER A 330 19.40 4.59 -29.54
N ILE A 331 18.45 4.30 -28.66
CA ILE A 331 18.39 3.04 -27.90
C ILE A 331 18.19 1.87 -28.85
N PHE A 332 17.37 2.02 -29.91
CA PHE A 332 17.24 1.00 -30.96
C PHE A 332 18.58 0.66 -31.61
N GLY A 333 19.40 1.68 -31.91
CA GLY A 333 20.73 1.49 -32.49
C GLY A 333 21.70 0.75 -31.56
N ILE A 334 21.55 0.94 -30.24
CA ILE A 334 22.34 0.25 -29.22
C ILE A 334 21.90 -1.21 -29.10
N ILE A 335 20.61 -1.46 -28.86
CA ILE A 335 20.09 -2.80 -28.59
C ILE A 335 20.12 -3.72 -29.82
N ARG A 336 20.19 -3.15 -31.03
CA ARG A 336 20.49 -3.91 -32.25
C ARG A 336 21.89 -4.51 -32.25
N LYS A 337 22.87 -3.82 -31.67
CA LYS A 337 24.26 -4.30 -31.64
C LYS A 337 24.47 -5.33 -30.53
N LYS A 338 23.82 -5.12 -29.38
CA LYS A 338 23.97 -5.98 -28.21
C LYS A 338 22.78 -5.80 -27.27
N ASP A 339 22.29 -6.91 -26.73
CA ASP A 339 21.29 -6.89 -25.67
C ASP A 339 21.80 -6.11 -24.44
N VAL A 340 20.89 -5.40 -23.77
CA VAL A 340 21.18 -4.61 -22.58
C VAL A 340 20.30 -5.09 -21.44
N LEU A 341 20.94 -5.42 -20.31
CA LEU A 341 20.24 -5.81 -19.09
C LEU A 341 20.30 -4.65 -18.08
N LEU A 342 19.14 -4.08 -17.78
CA LEU A 342 19.01 -3.09 -16.70
C LEU A 342 18.75 -3.81 -15.38
N HIS A 343 19.27 -3.23 -14.31
CA HIS A 343 19.07 -3.71 -12.95
C HIS A 343 18.59 -2.55 -12.08
N PHE A 344 17.32 -2.56 -11.71
CA PHE A 344 16.72 -1.62 -10.77
C PHE A 344 16.98 -2.08 -9.32
N PRO A 345 17.09 -1.18 -8.34
CA PRO A 345 17.04 0.29 -8.46
C PRO A 345 18.38 0.94 -8.85
N TYR A 346 19.42 0.13 -9.09
CA TYR A 346 20.78 0.61 -9.34
C TYR A 346 20.93 1.38 -10.66
N HIS A 347 20.19 0.97 -11.70
CA HIS A 347 20.14 1.65 -12.98
C HIS A 347 18.92 2.56 -13.09
N SER A 348 19.07 3.67 -13.83
CA SER A 348 17.98 4.60 -14.06
C SER A 348 16.83 3.98 -14.86
N PHE A 349 15.60 4.13 -14.35
CA PHE A 349 14.38 3.76 -15.08
C PHE A 349 14.11 4.64 -16.31
N THR A 350 14.80 5.80 -16.41
CA THR A 350 14.67 6.71 -17.55
C THR A 350 14.97 6.03 -18.88
N HIS A 351 15.82 4.99 -18.93
CA HIS A 351 16.10 4.25 -20.17
C HIS A 351 14.85 3.60 -20.78
N ILE A 352 13.92 3.12 -19.96
CA ILE A 352 12.65 2.55 -20.45
C ILE A 352 11.74 3.66 -20.98
N ILE A 353 11.68 4.79 -20.28
CA ILE A 353 10.90 5.95 -20.70
C ILE A 353 11.45 6.51 -22.02
N ASP A 354 12.76 6.63 -22.14
CA ASP A 354 13.42 7.16 -23.33
C ASP A 354 13.27 6.21 -24.53
N LEU A 355 13.26 4.89 -24.30
CA LEU A 355 12.92 3.92 -25.34
C LEU A 355 11.50 4.12 -25.85
N LEU A 356 10.53 4.29 -24.94
CA LEU A 356 9.13 4.53 -25.31
C LEU A 356 8.94 5.89 -26.01
N ARG A 357 9.69 6.92 -25.60
CA ARG A 357 9.70 8.24 -26.27
C ARG A 357 10.32 8.16 -27.66
N GLU A 358 11.44 7.46 -27.82
CA GLU A 358 12.03 7.24 -29.14
C GLU A 358 11.06 6.45 -30.03
N ALA A 359 10.45 5.39 -29.48
CA ALA A 359 9.45 4.59 -30.18
C ALA A 359 8.20 5.39 -30.57
N SER A 360 7.77 6.35 -29.76
CA SER A 360 6.60 7.18 -30.04
C SER A 360 6.84 8.21 -31.14
N LEU A 361 8.08 8.62 -31.38
CA LEU A 361 8.48 9.61 -32.38
C LEU A 361 8.98 8.98 -33.69
N ASP A 362 9.60 7.80 -33.65
CA ASP A 362 10.20 7.19 -34.83
C ASP A 362 9.16 6.88 -35.93
N PRO A 363 9.29 7.43 -37.15
CA PRO A 363 8.36 7.19 -38.26
C PRO A 363 8.38 5.74 -38.79
N LYS A 364 9.43 4.97 -38.47
CA LYS A 364 9.52 3.56 -38.83
C LYS A 364 8.74 2.66 -37.88
N VAL A 365 8.44 3.10 -36.66
CA VAL A 365 7.67 2.31 -35.70
C VAL A 365 6.21 2.25 -36.13
N ARG A 366 5.66 1.03 -36.14
CA ARG A 366 4.28 0.76 -36.58
C ARG A 366 3.35 0.41 -35.44
N SER A 367 3.85 -0.35 -34.46
CA SER A 367 3.04 -0.69 -33.29
C SER A 367 3.86 -0.79 -32.01
N ILE A 368 3.21 -0.48 -30.89
CA ILE A 368 3.75 -0.63 -29.53
C ILE A 368 2.74 -1.42 -28.72
N LYS A 369 3.16 -2.54 -28.14
CA LYS A 369 2.34 -3.34 -27.24
C LYS A 369 2.97 -3.42 -25.86
N MET A 370 2.18 -3.30 -24.82
CA MET A 370 2.69 -3.25 -23.45
C MET A 370 1.74 -3.91 -22.45
N THR A 371 2.29 -4.61 -21.46
CA THR A 371 1.52 -5.02 -20.28
C THR A 371 1.74 -4.00 -19.14
N LEU A 372 0.64 -3.51 -18.58
CA LEU A 372 0.61 -2.60 -17.44
C LEU A 372 -0.15 -3.28 -16.29
N TYR A 373 0.55 -3.53 -15.19
CA TYR A 373 -0.06 -4.07 -13.97
C TYR A 373 -0.52 -2.94 -13.03
N ARG A 374 0.31 -1.91 -12.87
CA ARG A 374 0.08 -0.73 -12.02
C ARG A 374 0.70 0.49 -12.67
N ALA A 375 -0.11 1.49 -13.01
CA ALA A 375 0.40 2.77 -13.48
C ALA A 375 0.58 3.77 -12.31
N ALA A 376 1.66 4.55 -12.34
CA ALA A 376 1.81 5.66 -11.39
C ALA A 376 0.71 6.71 -11.64
N ARG A 377 0.34 7.50 -10.62
CA ARG A 377 -0.67 8.57 -10.75
C ARG A 377 -0.32 9.60 -11.84
N ASP A 378 0.97 9.87 -12.04
CA ASP A 378 1.51 10.74 -13.08
C ASP A 378 2.50 9.96 -13.97
N SER A 379 2.02 8.91 -14.64
CA SER A 379 2.89 7.98 -15.37
C SER A 379 3.44 8.58 -16.67
N SER A 380 4.78 8.72 -16.75
CA SER A 380 5.48 9.11 -17.98
C SER A 380 5.41 8.02 -19.04
N VAL A 381 5.35 6.74 -18.62
CA VAL A 381 5.07 5.60 -19.49
C VAL A 381 3.73 5.78 -20.22
N VAL A 382 2.65 6.06 -19.49
CA VAL A 382 1.32 6.24 -20.11
C VAL A 382 1.32 7.44 -21.07
N ASN A 383 1.92 8.55 -20.67
CA ASN A 383 2.02 9.73 -21.55
C ASN A 383 2.82 9.44 -22.84
N ALA A 384 3.85 8.60 -22.79
CA ALA A 384 4.59 8.18 -23.98
C ALA A 384 3.74 7.32 -24.93
N LEU A 385 2.90 6.43 -24.39
CA LEU A 385 1.97 5.61 -25.16
C LEU A 385 0.86 6.44 -25.81
N VAL A 386 0.29 7.41 -25.07
CA VAL A 386 -0.67 8.38 -25.63
C VAL A 386 -0.04 9.16 -26.79
N ASN A 387 1.20 9.64 -26.62
CA ASN A 387 1.90 10.34 -27.70
C ASN A 387 2.14 9.42 -28.91
N ALA A 388 2.47 8.15 -28.70
CA ALA A 388 2.62 7.18 -29.80
C ALA A 388 1.32 7.02 -30.60
N ALA A 389 0.17 6.89 -29.92
CA ALA A 389 -1.13 6.79 -30.56
C ALA A 389 -1.48 8.06 -31.34
N ARG A 390 -1.26 9.25 -30.77
CA ARG A 390 -1.42 10.54 -31.45
C ARG A 390 -0.54 10.68 -32.69
N ASN A 391 0.65 10.07 -32.68
CA ASN A 391 1.55 9.99 -33.85
C ASN A 391 1.17 8.87 -34.83
N GLY A 392 -0.03 8.31 -34.74
CA GLY A 392 -0.60 7.34 -35.68
C GLY A 392 -0.05 5.92 -35.55
N LYS A 393 0.58 5.57 -34.42
CA LYS A 393 1.09 4.21 -34.17
C LYS A 393 -0.02 3.35 -33.58
N GLU A 394 -0.08 2.07 -33.96
CA GLU A 394 -1.00 1.12 -33.35
C GLU A 394 -0.52 0.78 -31.94
N VAL A 395 -1.19 1.29 -30.91
CA VAL A 395 -0.83 1.04 -29.51
C VAL A 395 -1.81 0.06 -28.88
N THR A 396 -1.30 -1.00 -28.27
CA THR A 396 -2.10 -1.98 -27.52
C THR A 396 -1.59 -2.10 -26.09
N VAL A 397 -2.47 -1.97 -25.12
CA VAL A 397 -2.11 -2.07 -23.70
C VAL A 397 -2.98 -3.14 -23.05
N PHE A 398 -2.35 -4.12 -22.42
CA PHE A 398 -3.05 -4.97 -21.46
C PHE A 398 -2.98 -4.31 -20.09
N LEU A 399 -4.13 -3.96 -19.50
CA LEU A 399 -4.18 -3.34 -18.18
C LEU A 399 -4.92 -4.24 -17.19
N GLU A 400 -4.24 -4.66 -16.13
CA GLU A 400 -4.85 -5.47 -15.07
C GLU A 400 -5.72 -4.58 -14.16
N LEU A 401 -7.02 -4.52 -14.44
CA LEU A 401 -7.96 -3.72 -13.64
C LEU A 401 -8.12 -4.27 -12.21
N GLN A 402 -7.86 -5.57 -12.00
CA GLN A 402 -7.99 -6.21 -10.69
C GLN A 402 -6.71 -6.13 -9.83
N ALA A 403 -5.75 -5.27 -10.22
CA ALA A 403 -4.57 -5.05 -9.40
C ALA A 403 -4.99 -4.47 -8.03
N ARG A 404 -4.79 -5.27 -6.99
CA ARG A 404 -5.24 -4.95 -5.63
C ARG A 404 -4.70 -3.59 -5.19
N PHE A 405 -5.62 -2.75 -4.72
CA PHE A 405 -5.39 -1.40 -4.17
C PHE A 405 -5.07 -0.29 -5.17
N ASP A 406 -4.97 -0.62 -6.47
CA ASP A 406 -4.68 0.33 -7.54
C ASP A 406 -5.80 0.42 -8.59
N GLU A 407 -6.99 -0.13 -8.28
CA GLU A 407 -8.09 -0.28 -9.23
C GLU A 407 -8.60 1.07 -9.74
N GLU A 408 -8.74 2.06 -8.84
CA GLU A 408 -9.18 3.42 -9.19
C GLU A 408 -8.21 4.09 -10.18
N ALA A 409 -6.90 3.95 -9.94
CA ALA A 409 -5.88 4.50 -10.81
C ALA A 409 -5.83 3.77 -12.16
N ASN A 410 -5.91 2.44 -12.16
CA ASN A 410 -5.91 1.65 -13.39
C ASN A 410 -7.16 1.92 -14.23
N ILE A 411 -8.34 2.05 -13.61
CA ILE A 411 -9.58 2.41 -14.31
C ILE A 411 -9.46 3.80 -14.97
N HIS A 412 -8.98 4.80 -14.22
CA HIS A 412 -8.74 6.13 -14.77
C HIS A 412 -7.80 6.11 -15.98
N TRP A 413 -6.71 5.33 -15.90
CA TRP A 413 -5.77 5.21 -17.00
C TRP A 413 -6.32 4.42 -18.19
N ALA A 414 -7.16 3.41 -17.97
CA ALA A 414 -7.83 2.69 -19.05
C ALA A 414 -8.74 3.62 -19.86
N GLU A 415 -9.53 4.46 -19.18
CA GLU A 415 -10.41 5.46 -19.80
C GLU A 415 -9.58 6.44 -20.65
N LYS A 416 -8.57 7.07 -20.04
CA LYS A 416 -7.69 8.03 -20.71
C LYS A 416 -6.94 7.44 -21.90
N LEU A 417 -6.44 6.20 -21.80
CA LEU A 417 -5.78 5.52 -22.92
C LEU A 417 -6.77 5.26 -24.06
N SER A 418 -7.99 4.81 -23.73
CA SER A 418 -9.02 4.49 -24.73
C SER A 418 -9.48 5.75 -25.49
N GLU A 419 -9.64 6.88 -24.79
CA GLU A 419 -9.98 8.17 -25.39
C GLU A 419 -8.94 8.65 -26.43
N GLU A 420 -7.66 8.29 -26.22
CA GLU A 420 -6.54 8.66 -27.08
C GLU A 420 -6.30 7.65 -28.22
N GLY A 421 -7.21 6.71 -28.43
CA GLY A 421 -7.16 5.73 -29.52
C GLY A 421 -6.26 4.52 -29.25
N VAL A 422 -5.83 4.31 -27.99
CA VAL A 422 -5.08 3.12 -27.60
C VAL A 422 -6.04 1.93 -27.43
N GLN A 423 -5.69 0.78 -27.99
CA GLN A 423 -6.44 -0.46 -27.78
C GLN A 423 -6.14 -1.01 -26.37
N VAL A 424 -7.05 -0.78 -25.42
CA VAL A 424 -6.95 -1.35 -24.07
C VAL A 424 -7.58 -2.75 -24.04
N LEU A 425 -6.77 -3.77 -23.83
CA LEU A 425 -7.23 -5.16 -23.63
C LEU A 425 -7.65 -5.33 -22.17
N LYS A 426 -8.86 -5.84 -21.96
CA LYS A 426 -9.41 -6.20 -20.65
C LYS A 426 -8.93 -7.60 -20.23
N MET A 427 -9.18 -7.93 -18.97
CA MET A 427 -8.83 -9.20 -18.33
C MET A 427 -9.36 -10.42 -19.10
N ILE A 428 -8.62 -11.53 -19.02
CA ILE A 428 -9.06 -12.84 -19.51
C ILE A 428 -9.70 -13.58 -18.33
N PRO A 429 -10.99 -13.97 -18.39
CA PRO A 429 -11.64 -14.69 -17.30
C PRO A 429 -10.85 -15.93 -16.88
N GLY A 430 -10.61 -16.08 -15.57
CA GLY A 430 -9.86 -17.19 -14.99
C GLY A 430 -8.33 -17.13 -15.16
N PHE A 431 -7.77 -16.14 -15.85
CA PHE A 431 -6.31 -16.00 -16.03
C PHE A 431 -5.78 -14.68 -15.48
N LYS A 432 -4.63 -14.75 -14.82
CA LYS A 432 -3.88 -13.58 -14.37
C LYS A 432 -2.67 -13.37 -15.26
N VAL A 433 -2.55 -12.18 -15.85
CA VAL A 433 -1.39 -11.80 -16.67
C VAL A 433 -0.36 -11.12 -15.77
N HIS A 434 0.71 -11.84 -15.46
CA HIS A 434 1.78 -11.34 -14.59
C HIS A 434 3.06 -10.99 -15.35
N CYS A 435 3.13 -11.21 -16.66
CA CYS A 435 4.31 -10.85 -17.45
C CYS A 435 4.42 -9.33 -17.63
N LYS A 436 5.65 -8.81 -17.69
CA LYS A 436 5.95 -7.40 -17.94
C LYS A 436 6.76 -7.27 -19.21
N LEU A 437 6.03 -6.95 -20.27
CA LEU A 437 6.52 -7.04 -21.64
C LEU A 437 6.27 -5.71 -22.36
N ILE A 438 7.23 -5.33 -23.18
CA ILE A 438 7.07 -4.31 -24.21
C ILE A 438 7.44 -4.96 -25.54
N SER A 439 6.58 -4.85 -26.55
CA SER A 439 6.86 -5.23 -27.94
C SER A 439 6.77 -3.98 -28.80
N ILE A 440 7.85 -3.63 -29.49
CA ILE A 440 7.89 -2.53 -30.45
C ILE A 440 8.21 -3.12 -31.82
N ARG A 441 7.27 -2.97 -32.76
CA ARG A 441 7.44 -3.40 -34.14
C ARG A 441 7.82 -2.21 -35.01
N ARG A 442 8.98 -2.31 -35.65
CA ARG A 442 9.55 -1.29 -36.54
C ARG A 442 9.66 -1.84 -37.96
N LYS A 443 9.30 -1.02 -38.95
CA LYS A 443 9.41 -1.34 -40.38
C LYS A 443 10.78 -0.92 -40.89
N GLU A 444 11.61 -1.89 -41.28
CA GLU A 444 12.95 -1.64 -41.81
C GLU A 444 13.18 -2.46 -43.07
N ASP A 445 13.61 -1.82 -44.16
CA ASP A 445 13.81 -2.47 -45.47
C ASP A 445 12.63 -3.37 -45.89
N LYS A 446 11.41 -2.89 -45.62
CA LYS A 446 10.11 -3.57 -45.82
C LYS A 446 9.86 -4.79 -44.93
N LYS A 447 10.78 -5.17 -44.06
CA LYS A 447 10.62 -6.24 -43.06
C LYS A 447 10.17 -5.67 -41.72
N ASP A 448 9.47 -6.50 -40.96
CA ASP A 448 9.11 -6.18 -39.58
C ASP A 448 10.27 -6.63 -38.69
N VAL A 449 10.78 -5.70 -37.88
CA VAL A 449 11.84 -5.93 -36.90
C VAL A 449 11.26 -5.64 -35.53
N TYR A 450 11.46 -6.58 -34.61
CA TYR A 450 10.96 -6.51 -33.25
C TYR A 450 12.05 -6.07 -32.29
N PHE A 451 11.69 -5.13 -31.41
CA PHE A 451 12.46 -4.74 -30.24
C PHE A 451 11.61 -5.02 -29.01
N SER A 452 12.19 -5.68 -28.01
CA SER A 452 11.42 -6.16 -26.87
C SER A 452 12.05 -5.77 -25.54
N ASN A 453 11.19 -5.54 -24.56
CA ASN A 453 11.55 -5.50 -23.16
C ASN A 453 10.91 -6.66 -22.41
N ILE A 454 11.69 -7.37 -21.60
CA ILE A 454 11.20 -8.41 -20.70
C ILE A 454 11.67 -8.07 -19.30
N SER A 455 10.74 -7.84 -18.38
CA SER A 455 11.07 -7.44 -17.01
C SER A 455 10.48 -8.40 -15.97
N THR A 456 11.22 -8.57 -14.88
CA THR A 456 10.73 -9.24 -13.66
C THR A 456 9.74 -8.36 -12.89
N GLY A 457 9.94 -7.04 -12.98
CA GLY A 457 9.22 -6.01 -12.25
C GLY A 457 8.17 -5.28 -13.07
N ASN A 458 7.34 -4.50 -12.37
CA ASN A 458 6.37 -3.61 -13.01
C ASN A 458 7.08 -2.44 -13.71
N VAL A 459 6.56 -2.03 -14.87
CA VAL A 459 7.03 -0.84 -15.57
C VAL A 459 6.40 0.40 -14.91
N ASN A 460 6.87 0.73 -13.70
CA ASN A 460 6.35 1.79 -12.86
C ASN A 460 7.51 2.57 -12.22
N GLU A 461 7.56 3.88 -12.49
CA GLU A 461 8.66 4.76 -12.12
C GLU A 461 8.90 4.79 -10.61
N SER A 462 7.82 4.79 -9.82
CA SER A 462 7.89 4.87 -8.36
C SER A 462 8.48 3.60 -7.77
N THR A 463 8.01 2.43 -8.22
CA THR A 463 8.46 1.14 -7.69
C THR A 463 9.88 0.79 -8.12
N ALA A 464 10.33 1.25 -9.30
CA ALA A 464 11.68 0.98 -9.79
C ALA A 464 12.79 1.57 -8.91
N THR A 465 12.48 2.51 -8.01
CA THR A 465 13.45 3.07 -7.06
C THR A 465 13.61 2.24 -5.78
N ILE A 466 12.72 1.28 -5.55
CA ILE A 466 12.64 0.50 -4.29
C ILE A 466 12.87 -0.99 -4.56
N TYR A 467 12.32 -1.53 -5.65
CA TYR A 467 12.39 -2.96 -5.95
C TYR A 467 13.62 -3.32 -6.77
N ALA A 468 14.22 -4.45 -6.39
CA ALA A 468 15.30 -5.06 -7.15
C ALA A 468 14.72 -5.88 -8.31
N ASP A 469 14.87 -5.38 -9.53
CA ASP A 469 14.28 -5.99 -10.72
C ASP A 469 15.25 -5.98 -11.90
N HIS A 470 15.09 -6.96 -12.79
CA HIS A 470 15.80 -7.04 -14.05
C HIS A 470 14.88 -6.64 -15.22
N SER A 471 15.48 -6.01 -16.23
CA SER A 471 14.78 -5.59 -17.43
C SER A 471 15.69 -5.77 -18.64
N LEU A 472 15.43 -6.81 -19.42
CA LEU A 472 16.19 -7.13 -20.63
C LEU A 472 15.63 -6.33 -21.81
N LEU A 473 16.48 -5.55 -22.46
CA LEU A 473 16.22 -4.89 -23.74
C LEU A 473 16.95 -5.65 -24.85
N THR A 474 16.19 -6.12 -25.85
CA THR A 474 16.74 -6.96 -26.91
C THR A 474 16.16 -6.64 -28.29
N ALA A 475 16.99 -6.84 -29.32
CA ALA A 475 16.58 -6.87 -30.73
C ALA A 475 16.68 -8.29 -31.32
N ASN A 476 16.79 -9.32 -30.48
CA ASN A 476 16.75 -10.71 -30.92
C ASN A 476 15.36 -11.03 -31.49
N GLN A 477 15.31 -11.38 -32.78
CA GLN A 477 14.05 -11.57 -33.48
C GLN A 477 13.30 -12.82 -33.02
N GLU A 478 13.99 -13.87 -32.55
CA GLU A 478 13.33 -15.07 -32.01
C GLU A 478 12.54 -14.71 -30.75
N ILE A 479 13.18 -13.99 -29.82
CA ILE A 479 12.53 -13.48 -28.61
C ILE A 479 11.40 -12.51 -28.96
N GLY A 480 11.64 -11.57 -29.87
CA GLY A 480 10.65 -10.57 -30.26
C GLY A 480 9.38 -11.19 -30.86
N ILE A 481 9.52 -12.25 -31.66
CA ILE A 481 8.38 -13.00 -32.21
C ILE A 481 7.61 -13.72 -31.10
N GLU A 482 8.27 -14.33 -30.12
CA GLU A 482 7.59 -14.98 -28.98
C GLU A 482 6.84 -13.97 -28.11
N VAL A 483 7.43 -12.81 -27.82
CA VAL A 483 6.75 -11.71 -27.10
C VAL A 483 5.51 -11.25 -27.86
N GLU A 484 5.60 -11.12 -29.19
CA GLU A 484 4.47 -10.77 -30.03
C GLU A 484 3.36 -11.83 -30.01
N ARG A 485 3.71 -13.13 -30.00
CA ARG A 485 2.75 -14.23 -29.83
C ARG A 485 2.03 -14.18 -28.49
N VAL A 486 2.71 -13.79 -27.40
CA VAL A 486 2.03 -13.58 -26.11
C VAL A 486 0.94 -12.52 -26.26
N PHE A 487 1.20 -11.38 -26.90
CA PHE A 487 0.17 -10.37 -27.13
C PHE A 487 -0.95 -10.84 -28.08
N GLN A 488 -0.65 -11.71 -29.05
CA GLN A 488 -1.68 -12.34 -29.88
C GLN A 488 -2.60 -13.24 -29.04
N GLN A 489 -2.03 -14.03 -28.11
CA GLN A 489 -2.81 -14.82 -27.15
C GLN A 489 -3.69 -13.92 -26.27
N LEU A 490 -3.14 -12.81 -25.78
CA LEU A 490 -3.88 -11.87 -24.93
C LEU A 490 -5.05 -11.22 -25.68
N LYS A 491 -4.90 -10.98 -26.99
CA LYS A 491 -5.97 -10.44 -27.84
C LYS A 491 -7.01 -11.48 -28.21
N ASN A 492 -6.60 -12.74 -28.38
CA ASN A 492 -7.46 -13.86 -28.82
C ASN A 492 -7.35 -15.06 -27.85
N PRO A 493 -7.92 -14.96 -26.64
CA PRO A 493 -7.69 -15.95 -25.57
C PRO A 493 -8.23 -17.35 -25.89
N TYR A 494 -9.19 -17.48 -26.81
CA TYR A 494 -9.85 -18.75 -27.17
C TYR A 494 -9.11 -19.56 -28.26
N THR A 495 -7.97 -19.06 -28.77
CA THR A 495 -7.15 -19.79 -29.73
C THR A 495 -5.86 -20.24 -29.04
N PRO A 496 -5.64 -21.54 -28.79
CA PRO A 496 -4.41 -21.99 -28.15
C PRO A 496 -3.22 -21.85 -29.10
N LEU A 497 -2.18 -21.12 -28.69
CA LEU A 497 -0.90 -21.05 -29.39
C LEU A 497 0.09 -22.07 -28.82
N ILE A 498 0.85 -22.72 -29.70
CA ILE A 498 1.99 -23.58 -29.32
C ILE A 498 3.23 -22.68 -29.25
N PHE A 499 3.77 -22.48 -28.05
CA PHE A 499 5.05 -21.81 -27.83
C PHE A 499 6.21 -22.76 -28.17
N LYS A 500 7.31 -22.25 -28.72
CA LYS A 500 8.49 -23.06 -29.09
C LYS A 500 9.49 -23.19 -27.95
#